data_AF-A0A7S1PCA0-F1
#
_entry.id   AF-A0A7S1PCA0-F1
#
_cell.length_a   1.000
_cell.length_b   1.000
_cell.length_c   1.000
_cell.angle_alpha   90.00
_cell.angle_beta   90.00
_cell.angle_gamma   90.00
#
_symmetry.space_group_name_H-M   'P 1'
#
loop_
_entity.id
_entity.type
_entity.pdbx_description
1 polymer ?
#
loop_
_entity_poly.entity_id
_entity_poly.type
_entity_poly.pdbx_seq_one_letter_code
_entity_poly.pdbx_strand_id
1 'polypeptide(L)'
;RQQHDPPVRSGIFYSDVFGRWGSSDLLSTDASLSSFAKDKILNHFCHTQQTNDTSISLNRRVGGGRLAGLLTQSPHTAVAGCSTTISRDGWHGGVQFLVLTNSSHNFVAWIAIFDWGDGIVRVDVHTTEAPVAGAGGAFKDRLPLTTRLARVALGRVAP
;
A
#
# COMPACT_ATOMS: atom_id res chain seq x y z
N ARG A 1 -20.79 -0.73 2.44
CA ARG A 1 -19.84 -1.12 3.52
C ARG A 1 -20.67 -1.27 4.80
N GLN A 2 -20.67 -2.44 5.46
CA GLN A 2 -21.53 -2.74 6.62
C GLN A 2 -20.93 -2.20 7.93
N GLN A 3 -21.80 -1.85 8.87
CA GLN A 3 -21.49 -1.27 10.19
C GLN A 3 -20.88 -2.27 11.19
N HIS A 4 -20.77 -3.55 10.80
CA HIS A 4 -20.30 -4.67 11.62
C HIS A 4 -19.15 -5.42 10.93
N ASP A 5 -18.12 -4.71 10.47
CA ASP A 5 -16.93 -5.34 9.91
C ASP A 5 -15.79 -5.27 10.95
N PRO A 6 -15.77 -6.19 11.94
CA PRO A 6 -14.86 -6.12 13.08
C PRO A 6 -13.41 -6.34 12.64
N PRO A 7 -12.44 -5.83 13.42
CA PRO A 7 -11.03 -6.08 13.16
C PRO A 7 -10.71 -7.58 13.23
N VAL A 8 -9.81 -8.04 12.36
CA VAL A 8 -9.40 -9.43 12.25
C VAL A 8 -7.94 -9.57 12.62
N ARG A 9 -7.65 -10.39 13.63
CA ARG A 9 -6.28 -10.71 14.04
C ARG A 9 -5.82 -12.00 13.38
N SER A 10 -4.69 -11.97 12.68
CA SER A 10 -4.14 -13.14 11.98
C SER A 10 -2.62 -13.09 11.84
N GLY A 11 -2.00 -14.27 11.87
CA GLY A 11 -0.60 -14.51 11.54
C GLY A 11 -0.41 -15.16 10.16
N ILE A 12 -1.46 -15.27 9.35
CA ILE A 12 -1.39 -15.92 8.04
C ILE A 12 -0.61 -15.03 7.06
N PHE A 13 0.35 -15.63 6.35
CA PHE A 13 1.15 -14.97 5.32
C PHE A 13 1.45 -15.93 4.17
N TYR A 14 1.77 -15.40 2.99
CA TYR A 14 2.28 -16.19 1.89
C TYR A 14 3.81 -16.16 1.92
N SER A 15 4.44 -17.34 1.81
CA SER A 15 5.90 -17.45 1.69
C SER A 15 6.27 -17.71 0.23
N ASP A 16 7.06 -16.81 -0.34
CA ASP A 16 7.70 -16.99 -1.64
C ASP A 16 8.73 -18.13 -1.62
N VAL A 17 9.53 -18.25 -0.56
CA VAL A 17 10.53 -19.31 -0.37
C VAL A 17 9.92 -20.70 -0.49
N PHE A 18 8.73 -20.90 0.09
CA PHE A 18 8.06 -22.21 0.09
C PHE A 18 6.89 -22.31 -0.90
N GLY A 19 6.58 -21.23 -1.62
CA GLY A 19 5.45 -21.18 -2.56
C GLY A 19 4.10 -21.55 -1.94
N ARG A 20 3.88 -21.25 -0.65
CA ARG A 20 2.67 -21.67 0.08
C ARG A 20 2.28 -20.72 1.20
N TRP A 21 1.02 -20.86 1.64
CA TRP A 21 0.52 -20.20 2.84
C TRP A 21 1.14 -20.80 4.11
N GLY A 22 1.52 -19.93 5.04
CA GLY A 22 2.05 -20.29 6.35
C GLY A 22 1.39 -19.48 7.47
N SER A 23 1.77 -19.79 8.70
CA SER A 23 1.39 -19.05 9.90
C SER A 23 2.64 -18.57 10.62
N SER A 24 2.62 -17.34 11.11
CA SER A 24 3.69 -16.72 11.88
C SER A 24 3.17 -16.28 13.25
N ASP A 25 4.04 -16.29 14.24
CA ASP A 25 3.78 -15.69 15.55
C ASP A 25 3.74 -14.15 15.50
N LEU A 26 4.21 -13.56 14.39
CA LEU A 26 4.09 -12.12 14.10
C LEU A 26 2.66 -11.79 13.67
N LEU A 27 1.80 -11.64 14.68
CA LEU A 27 0.39 -11.34 14.48
C LEU A 27 0.17 -9.90 13.99
N SER A 28 -0.88 -9.76 13.21
CA SER A 28 -1.37 -8.48 12.73
C SER A 28 -2.87 -8.38 12.87
N THR A 29 -3.36 -7.15 12.96
CA THR A 29 -4.78 -6.83 13.08
C THR A 29 -5.19 -5.99 11.90
N ASP A 30 -5.94 -6.58 10.98
CA ASP A 30 -6.61 -5.87 9.90
C ASP A 30 -7.84 -5.14 10.45
N ALA A 31 -8.11 -3.93 9.95
CA ALA A 31 -9.22 -3.10 10.44
C ALA A 31 -10.61 -3.69 10.16
N SER A 32 -10.70 -4.72 9.32
CA SER A 32 -11.95 -5.40 8.93
C SER A 32 -11.66 -6.77 8.30
N LEU A 33 -12.66 -7.64 8.20
CA LEU A 33 -12.58 -8.87 7.42
C LEU A 33 -12.35 -8.58 5.93
N SER A 34 -12.96 -7.52 5.41
CA SER A 34 -12.73 -7.09 4.04
C SER A 34 -11.30 -6.56 3.81
N SER A 35 -10.70 -5.88 4.80
CA SER A 35 -9.28 -5.51 4.76
C SER A 35 -8.38 -6.75 4.80
N PHE A 36 -8.66 -7.70 5.70
CA PHE A 36 -7.93 -8.96 5.80
C PHE A 36 -7.92 -9.74 4.47
N ALA A 37 -9.07 -9.90 3.83
CA ALA A 37 -9.15 -10.61 2.55
C ALA A 37 -8.31 -9.92 1.46
N LYS A 38 -8.37 -8.59 1.39
CA LYS A 38 -7.57 -7.79 0.44
C LYS A 38 -6.08 -7.83 0.76
N ASP A 39 -5.69 -7.79 2.03
CA ASP A 39 -4.31 -7.95 2.49
C ASP A 39 -3.74 -9.28 2.00
N LYS A 40 -4.49 -10.39 2.12
CA LYS A 40 -4.02 -11.70 1.64
C LYS A 40 -3.89 -11.74 0.13
N ILE A 41 -4.85 -11.20 -0.61
CA ILE A 41 -4.76 -11.11 -2.08
C ILE A 41 -3.52 -10.30 -2.49
N LEU A 42 -3.33 -9.12 -1.90
CA LEU A 42 -2.20 -8.25 -2.22
C LEU A 42 -0.86 -8.88 -1.81
N ASN A 43 -0.79 -9.48 -0.62
CA ASN A 43 0.41 -10.17 -0.12
C ASN A 43 0.82 -11.30 -1.07
N HIS A 44 -0.12 -12.18 -1.45
CA HIS A 44 0.15 -13.23 -2.43
C HIS A 44 0.61 -12.64 -3.77
N PHE A 45 -0.04 -11.57 -4.24
CA PHE A 45 0.32 -10.91 -5.49
C PHE A 45 1.76 -10.36 -5.46
N CYS A 46 2.16 -9.64 -4.39
CA CYS A 46 3.50 -9.09 -4.23
C CYS A 46 4.61 -10.15 -4.32
N HIS A 47 4.34 -11.35 -3.80
CA HIS A 47 5.33 -12.44 -3.77
C HIS A 47 5.34 -13.29 -5.05
N THR A 48 4.30 -13.21 -5.88
CA THR A 48 4.18 -14.06 -7.07
C THR A 48 4.34 -13.31 -8.39
N GLN A 49 4.24 -11.98 -8.37
CA GLN A 49 4.36 -11.14 -9.55
C GLN A 49 5.63 -10.30 -9.51
N GLN A 50 6.28 -10.16 -10.66
CA GLN A 50 7.38 -9.22 -10.80
C GLN A 50 6.83 -7.80 -10.79
N THR A 51 7.31 -6.98 -9.86
CA THR A 51 6.88 -5.60 -9.68
C THR A 51 8.08 -4.66 -9.78
N ASN A 52 7.82 -3.42 -10.18
CA ASN A 52 8.76 -2.31 -10.05
C ASN A 52 8.35 -1.49 -8.85
N ASP A 53 9.33 -1.01 -8.08
CA ASP A 53 9.07 -0.20 -6.91
C ASP A 53 10.03 0.99 -6.78
N THR A 54 9.60 1.96 -5.97
CA THR A 54 10.44 3.03 -5.46
C THR A 54 10.01 3.35 -4.04
N SER A 55 10.96 3.72 -3.18
CA SER A 55 10.72 3.99 -1.77
C SER A 55 11.32 5.32 -1.35
N ILE A 56 10.68 5.98 -0.39
CA ILE A 56 11.19 7.19 0.25
C ILE A 56 10.76 7.25 1.71
N SER A 57 11.68 7.65 2.59
CA SER A 57 11.37 7.94 3.99
C SER A 57 11.15 9.44 4.16
N LEU A 58 10.04 9.81 4.78
CA LEU A 58 9.62 11.20 4.95
C LEU A 58 9.18 11.45 6.40
N ASN A 59 9.29 12.70 6.87
CA ASN A 59 8.64 13.07 8.11
C ASN A 59 7.12 12.99 7.92
N ARG A 60 6.40 12.33 8.84
CA ARG A 60 4.94 12.15 8.78
C ARG A 60 4.15 13.46 8.56
N ARG A 61 4.69 14.60 8.99
CA ARG A 61 4.04 15.91 8.93
C ARG A 61 4.41 16.72 7.68
N VAL A 62 5.28 16.21 6.80
CA VAL A 62 5.65 16.89 5.54
C VAL A 62 4.43 17.13 4.65
N GLY A 63 4.50 18.13 3.77
CA GLY A 63 3.48 18.33 2.74
C GLY A 63 2.09 18.69 3.30
N GLY A 64 2.05 19.46 4.39
CA GLY A 64 0.79 19.84 5.05
C GLY A 64 0.13 18.72 5.87
N GLY A 65 0.88 17.66 6.20
CA GLY A 65 0.37 16.55 7.02
C GLY A 65 -0.50 15.55 6.27
N ARG A 66 -0.41 15.49 4.94
CA ARG A 66 -1.21 14.56 4.13
C ARG A 66 -0.96 13.09 4.50
N LEU A 67 0.30 12.70 4.73
CA LEU A 67 0.62 11.35 5.21
C LEU A 67 0.05 11.11 6.61
N ALA A 68 0.20 12.08 7.52
CA ALA A 68 -0.42 11.99 8.84
C ALA A 68 -1.94 11.77 8.74
N GLY A 69 -2.62 12.52 7.88
CA GLY A 69 -4.06 12.41 7.65
C GLY A 69 -4.46 11.05 7.09
N LEU A 70 -3.70 10.51 6.13
CA LEU A 70 -3.92 9.18 5.58
C LEU A 70 -3.81 8.10 6.68
N LEU A 71 -2.82 8.22 7.56
CA LEU A 71 -2.62 7.27 8.67
C LEU A 71 -3.64 7.39 9.80
N THR A 72 -4.23 8.57 10.02
CA THR A 72 -5.21 8.79 11.11
C THR A 72 -6.67 8.73 10.68
N GLN A 73 -6.96 8.81 9.37
CA GLN A 73 -8.34 8.72 8.90
C GLN A 73 -8.91 7.34 9.22
N SER A 74 -10.24 7.27 9.38
CA SER A 74 -10.90 5.98 9.58
C SER A 74 -10.55 5.02 8.43
N PRO A 75 -10.18 3.76 8.72
CA PRO A 75 -9.92 2.73 7.70
C PRO A 75 -11.05 2.54 6.69
N HIS A 76 -12.27 2.90 7.08
CA HIS A 76 -13.47 2.81 6.26
C HIS A 76 -13.72 4.05 5.38
N THR A 77 -12.88 5.08 5.49
CA THR A 77 -12.95 6.29 4.64
C THR A 77 -12.27 5.99 3.30
N ALA A 78 -12.92 6.39 2.19
CA ALA A 78 -12.32 6.26 0.87
C ALA A 78 -11.25 7.33 0.66
N VAL A 79 -10.14 6.97 0.02
CA VAL A 79 -9.07 7.90 -0.35
C VAL A 79 -9.22 8.26 -1.83
N ALA A 80 -9.22 9.56 -2.13
CA ALA A 80 -9.29 10.04 -3.51
C ALA A 80 -8.16 9.44 -4.37
N GLY A 81 -8.51 9.00 -5.59
CA GLY A 81 -7.56 8.36 -6.51
C GLY A 81 -7.22 6.90 -6.18
N CYS A 82 -7.88 6.29 -5.20
CA CYS A 82 -7.68 4.89 -4.83
C CYS A 82 -8.96 4.08 -5.09
N SER A 83 -8.81 2.86 -5.60
CA SER A 83 -9.90 1.90 -5.75
C SER A 83 -10.26 1.23 -4.43
N THR A 84 -9.25 0.94 -3.60
CA THR A 84 -9.43 0.41 -2.25
C THR A 84 -8.29 0.80 -1.33
N THR A 85 -8.61 0.83 -0.04
CA THR A 85 -7.66 0.97 1.05
C THR A 85 -7.63 -0.31 1.87
N ILE A 86 -6.46 -0.61 2.42
CA ILE A 86 -6.21 -1.73 3.35
C ILE A 86 -5.47 -1.11 4.53
N SER A 87 -5.93 -1.36 5.75
CA SER A 87 -5.30 -0.83 6.96
C SER A 87 -5.07 -1.98 7.91
N ARG A 88 -3.83 -2.11 8.37
CA ARG A 88 -3.38 -3.19 9.23
C ARG A 88 -2.37 -2.66 10.23
N ASP A 89 -2.56 -3.02 11.49
CA ASP A 89 -1.58 -2.78 12.54
C ASP A 89 -0.84 -4.07 12.85
N GLY A 90 0.47 -3.99 13.06
CA GLY A 90 1.31 -5.14 13.38
C GLY A 90 2.39 -4.81 14.39
N TRP A 91 3.26 -5.78 14.61
CA TRP A 91 4.39 -5.68 15.54
C TRP A 91 5.30 -4.47 15.28
N HIS A 92 5.48 -4.09 14.02
CA HIS A 92 6.34 -2.97 13.60
C HIS A 92 5.59 -1.65 13.40
N GLY A 93 4.35 -1.55 13.89
CA GLY A 93 3.50 -0.37 13.74
C GLY A 93 2.43 -0.53 12.66
N GLY A 94 1.90 0.61 12.23
CA GLY A 94 0.75 0.69 11.32
C GLY A 94 1.18 0.65 9.87
N VAL A 95 0.42 -0.07 9.04
CA VAL A 95 0.61 -0.10 7.59
C VAL A 95 -0.71 0.23 6.91
N GLN A 96 -0.63 1.15 5.96
CA GLN A 96 -1.76 1.49 5.09
C GLN A 96 -1.38 1.25 3.63
N PHE A 97 -2.15 0.41 2.96
CA PHE A 97 -2.05 0.23 1.52
C PHE A 97 -3.15 1.01 0.79
N LEU A 98 -2.75 1.74 -0.24
CA LEU A 98 -3.61 2.50 -1.13
C LEU A 98 -3.52 1.89 -2.52
N VAL A 99 -4.52 1.10 -2.91
CA VAL A 99 -4.57 0.49 -4.25
C VAL A 99 -5.07 1.54 -5.24
N LEU A 100 -4.27 1.83 -6.26
CA LEU A 100 -4.47 2.94 -7.19
C LEU A 100 -5.28 2.52 -8.42
N THR A 101 -5.13 1.28 -8.85
CA THR A 101 -5.77 0.76 -10.06
C THR A 101 -7.02 -0.07 -9.74
N ASN A 102 -7.90 -0.20 -10.72
CA ASN A 102 -9.11 -1.02 -10.68
C ASN A 102 -9.18 -1.88 -11.96
N SER A 103 -10.33 -2.54 -12.20
CA SER A 103 -10.53 -3.40 -13.37
C SER A 103 -10.46 -2.69 -14.73
N SER A 104 -10.46 -1.35 -14.81
CA SER A 104 -10.26 -0.64 -16.07
C SER A 104 -8.79 -0.48 -16.46
N HIS A 105 -7.85 -0.85 -15.57
CA HIS A 105 -6.42 -0.76 -15.80
C HIS A 105 -5.87 -2.15 -16.14
N ASN A 106 -4.91 -2.22 -17.05
CA ASN A 106 -4.23 -3.45 -17.44
C ASN A 106 -3.00 -3.78 -16.55
N PHE A 107 -2.80 -3.04 -15.47
CA PHE A 107 -1.72 -3.24 -14.51
C PHE A 107 -2.21 -2.97 -13.08
N VAL A 108 -1.46 -3.47 -12.10
CA VAL A 108 -1.74 -3.26 -10.67
C VAL A 108 -0.74 -2.25 -10.13
N ALA A 109 -1.22 -1.21 -9.44
CA ALA A 109 -0.36 -0.28 -8.71
C ALA A 109 -0.94 0.05 -7.34
N TRP A 110 -0.07 0.19 -6.36
CA TRP A 110 -0.44 0.53 -4.98
C TRP A 110 0.68 1.30 -4.28
N ILE A 111 0.31 1.96 -3.19
CA ILE A 111 1.24 2.63 -2.29
C ILE A 111 1.15 1.93 -0.94
N ALA A 112 2.30 1.58 -0.35
CA ALA A 112 2.40 1.13 1.02
C ALA A 112 2.98 2.26 1.87
N ILE A 113 2.29 2.61 2.96
CA ILE A 113 2.75 3.62 3.92
C ILE A 113 2.98 2.90 5.25
N PHE A 114 4.23 2.86 5.68
CA PHE A 114 4.64 2.26 6.95
C PHE A 114 4.88 3.36 7.99
N ASP A 115 4.24 3.24 9.15
CA ASP A 115 4.45 4.10 10.32
C ASP A 115 5.03 3.26 11.46
N TRP A 116 6.31 3.51 11.78
CA TRP A 116 7.02 2.83 12.87
C TRP A 116 6.89 3.54 14.22
N GLY A 117 6.15 4.66 14.28
CA GLY A 117 5.87 5.40 15.51
C GLY A 117 6.97 6.38 15.95
N ASP A 118 8.05 6.54 15.18
CA ASP A 118 9.14 7.49 15.45
C ASP A 118 8.95 8.86 14.76
N GLY A 119 7.82 9.04 14.08
CA GLY A 119 7.50 10.25 13.32
C GLY A 119 8.05 10.27 11.88
N ILE A 120 8.81 9.25 11.49
CA ILE A 120 9.20 8.98 10.11
C ILE A 120 8.27 7.92 9.53
N VAL A 121 7.86 8.13 8.29
CA VAL A 121 7.04 7.20 7.53
C VAL A 121 7.77 6.80 6.27
N ARG A 122 7.75 5.51 5.95
CA ARG A 122 8.28 4.99 4.70
C ARG A 122 7.13 4.84 3.71
N VAL A 123 7.27 5.44 2.54
CA VAL A 123 6.30 5.38 1.44
C VAL A 123 6.92 4.61 0.29
N ASP A 124 6.33 3.46 -0.02
CA ASP A 124 6.73 2.61 -1.13
C ASP A 124 5.65 2.65 -2.20
N VAL A 125 6.01 2.89 -3.46
CA VAL A 125 5.11 2.82 -4.61
C VAL A 125 5.49 1.60 -5.42
N HIS A 126 4.53 0.70 -5.62
CA HIS A 126 4.72 -0.54 -6.37
C HIS A 126 3.82 -0.57 -7.60
N THR A 127 4.29 -1.21 -8.66
CA THR A 127 3.51 -1.37 -9.89
C THR A 127 3.95 -2.54 -10.76
N THR A 128 3.00 -3.09 -11.51
CA THR A 128 3.26 -4.00 -12.64
C THR A 128 3.16 -3.30 -14.00
N GLU A 129 3.10 -1.96 -14.03
CA GLU A 129 3.19 -1.20 -15.27
C GLU A 129 4.49 -1.58 -16.01
N ALA A 130 4.36 -1.84 -17.30
CA ALA A 130 5.51 -2.12 -18.14
C ALA A 130 6.36 -0.84 -18.28
N PRO A 131 7.68 -0.90 -18.01
CA PRO A 131 8.52 0.28 -18.12
C PRO A 131 8.62 0.74 -19.57
N VAL A 132 8.53 2.05 -19.79
CA VAL A 132 8.71 2.67 -21.10
C VAL A 132 10.15 2.45 -21.58
N ALA A 133 10.31 1.86 -22.77
CA ALA A 133 11.62 1.64 -23.39
C ALA A 133 12.28 2.96 -23.79
N GLY A 134 13.57 3.10 -23.52
CA GLY A 134 14.33 4.31 -23.85
C GLY A 134 14.00 5.55 -23.00
N ALA A 135 13.13 5.41 -21.99
CA ALA A 135 12.91 6.46 -21.00
C ALA A 135 14.13 6.65 -20.08
N GLY A 136 14.22 7.82 -19.43
CA GLY A 136 15.25 8.10 -18.43
C GLY A 136 15.26 7.10 -17.28
N GLY A 137 16.32 7.12 -16.45
CA GLY A 137 16.47 6.16 -15.36
C GLY A 137 15.49 6.34 -14.19
N ALA A 138 14.81 7.49 -14.09
CA ALA A 138 13.95 7.79 -12.95
C ALA A 138 12.61 7.03 -13.04
N PHE A 139 12.08 6.61 -11.88
CA PHE A 139 10.81 5.88 -11.76
C PHE A 139 9.67 6.58 -12.51
N LYS A 140 9.56 7.91 -12.37
CA LYS A 140 8.52 8.72 -13.01
C LYS A 140 8.56 8.73 -14.53
N ASP A 141 9.75 8.55 -15.10
CA ASP A 141 9.95 8.58 -16.54
C ASP A 141 9.64 7.20 -17.15
N ARG A 142 10.01 6.13 -16.42
CA ARG A 142 9.76 4.74 -16.83
C ARG A 142 8.33 4.29 -16.60
N LEU A 143 7.66 4.79 -15.55
CA LEU A 143 6.36 4.33 -15.07
C LEU A 143 5.39 5.53 -14.92
N PRO A 144 5.06 6.21 -16.03
CA PRO A 144 4.32 7.46 -16.01
C PRO A 144 2.86 7.30 -15.56
N LEU A 145 2.21 6.17 -15.81
CA LEU A 145 0.81 5.95 -15.43
C LEU A 145 0.69 5.80 -13.92
N THR A 146 1.54 4.97 -13.33
CA THR A 146 1.65 4.78 -11.88
C THR A 146 1.95 6.10 -11.20
N THR A 147 2.90 6.87 -11.75
CA THR A 147 3.28 8.17 -11.18
C THR A 147 2.12 9.15 -11.18
N ARG A 148 1.32 9.18 -12.25
CA ARG A 148 0.13 10.05 -12.34
C ARG A 148 -0.90 9.66 -11.28
N LEU A 149 -1.18 8.37 -11.12
CA LEU A 149 -2.13 7.88 -10.12
C LEU A 149 -1.65 8.14 -8.70
N ALA A 150 -0.38 7.84 -8.41
CA ALA A 150 0.21 8.04 -7.08
C ALA A 150 0.18 9.52 -6.68
N ARG A 151 0.41 10.44 -7.62
CA ARG A 151 0.32 11.89 -7.38
C ARG A 151 -1.07 12.33 -6.93
N VAL A 152 -2.15 11.70 -7.41
CA VAL A 152 -3.52 12.03 -6.99
C VAL A 152 -3.76 11.59 -5.54
N ALA A 153 -3.32 10.37 -5.19
CA ALA A 153 -3.51 9.83 -3.84
C ALA A 153 -2.65 10.55 -2.79
N LEU A 154 -1.37 10.74 -3.10
CA LEU A 154 -0.40 11.40 -2.23
C LEU A 154 -0.63 12.91 -2.19
N GLY A 155 -0.91 13.57 -3.31
CA GLY A 155 -0.92 15.03 -3.37
C GLY A 155 0.49 15.60 -3.21
N ARG A 156 0.61 16.79 -2.61
CA ARG A 156 1.89 17.50 -2.39
C ARG A 156 2.60 17.01 -1.13
N VAL A 157 3.16 15.80 -1.19
CA VAL A 157 3.82 15.17 -0.03
C VAL A 157 5.31 15.45 0.03
N ALA A 158 5.92 15.76 -1.11
CA ALA A 158 7.30 16.22 -1.21
C ALA A 158 7.40 17.27 -2.33
N PRO A 159 8.45 18.11 -2.35
CA PRO A 159 8.70 19.08 -3.42
C PRO A 159 8.69 18.47 -4.82
#